data_AF-A0A672V0T9-F1
#
_entry.id   AF-A0A672V0T9-F1
#
_cell.length_a   1.000
_cell.length_b   1.000
_cell.length_c   1.000
_cell.angle_alpha   90.00
_cell.angle_beta   90.00
_cell.angle_gamma   90.00
#
_symmetry.space_group_name_H-M   'P 1'
#
loop_
_entity.id
_entity.type
_entity.pdbx_description
1 polymer ?
#
loop_
_entity_poly.entity_id
_entity_poly.type
_entity_poly.pdbx_seq_one_letter_code
_entity_poly.pdbx_strand_id
1 'polypeptide(L)'
;MQLRHERTLLAPQDGTARVSCMAWSASGARFAVCTADRVVLLYDEHGERRDKFSTKPLDAKYGRKSYVVKGMAFSPDSTKIAIGQTDNVVYVYRIGEEWGDKKVICNKFIQTEKMSSSCPRLSSQLPSHCDTHLLCVTREVFC
;
A
#
# COMPACT_ATOMS: atom_id res chain seq x y z
N MET A 1 24.54 17.73 -8.54
CA MET A 1 23.32 17.07 -9.02
C MET A 1 22.21 18.09 -9.09
N GLN A 2 21.59 18.29 -10.26
CA GLN A 2 20.41 19.15 -10.41
C GLN A 2 19.18 18.23 -10.43
N LEU A 3 18.38 18.27 -9.37
CA LEU A 3 17.09 17.60 -9.33
C LEU A 3 16.09 18.52 -10.03
N ARG A 4 15.46 18.03 -11.10
CA ARG A 4 14.36 18.73 -11.76
C ARG A 4 13.04 18.27 -11.14
N HIS A 5 12.20 19.23 -10.80
CA HIS A 5 10.81 18.96 -10.44
C HIS A 5 10.05 18.70 -11.73
N GLU A 6 9.56 17.48 -11.91
CA GLU A 6 8.77 17.10 -13.09
C GLU A 6 7.30 17.45 -12.87
N ARG A 7 6.70 16.94 -11.78
CA ARG A 7 5.29 17.20 -11.49
C ARG A 7 4.89 16.95 -10.04
N THR A 8 3.79 17.57 -9.66
CA THR A 8 3.09 17.33 -8.39
C THR A 8 1.89 16.42 -8.65
N LEU A 9 1.85 15.23 -8.04
CA LEU A 9 0.78 14.22 -8.24
C LEU A 9 -0.49 14.51 -7.45
N LEU A 10 -0.33 15.09 -6.27
CA LEU A 10 -1.43 15.51 -5.40
C LEU A 10 -1.19 16.97 -5.06
N ALA A 11 -2.07 17.86 -5.52
CA ALA A 11 -2.02 19.25 -5.16
C ALA A 11 -2.14 19.40 -3.63
N PRO A 12 -1.51 20.43 -3.03
CA PRO A 12 -1.76 20.79 -1.65
C PRO A 12 -3.27 20.92 -1.44
N GLN A 13 -3.80 20.23 -0.43
CA GLN A 13 -5.22 20.33 -0.08
C GLN A 13 -5.35 21.13 1.21
N ASP A 14 -6.39 21.97 1.28
CA ASP A 14 -6.74 22.69 2.48
C ASP A 14 -7.34 21.72 3.51
N GLY A 15 -6.52 21.28 4.48
CA GLY A 15 -6.92 20.38 5.54
C GLY A 15 -5.85 19.34 5.90
N THR A 16 -6.21 18.35 6.73
CA THR A 16 -5.30 17.25 7.12
C THR A 16 -5.17 16.20 6.01
N ALA A 17 -4.65 16.60 4.85
CA ALA A 17 -4.39 15.70 3.72
C ALA A 17 -3.07 14.95 3.91
N ARG A 18 -2.97 14.18 4.99
CA ARG A 18 -1.79 13.34 5.25
C ARG A 18 -1.78 12.15 4.31
N VAL A 19 -0.71 12.01 3.52
CA VAL A 19 -0.42 10.77 2.81
C VAL A 19 0.16 9.81 3.84
N SER A 20 -0.46 8.65 4.03
CA SER A 20 0.01 7.67 5.03
C SER A 20 1.14 6.81 4.49
N CYS A 21 1.05 6.42 3.23
CA CYS A 21 2.03 5.56 2.57
C CYS A 21 1.89 5.64 1.06
N MET A 22 2.95 5.26 0.36
CA MET A 22 3.03 5.22 -1.09
C MET A 22 3.86 4.01 -1.52
N ALA A 23 3.55 3.44 -2.68
CA ALA A 23 4.26 2.28 -3.22
C ALA A 23 4.21 2.28 -4.75
N TRP A 24 5.32 1.93 -5.39
CA TRP A 24 5.39 1.66 -6.82
C TRP A 24 5.14 0.18 -7.10
N SER A 25 4.52 -0.11 -8.25
CA SER A 25 4.49 -1.47 -8.78
C SER A 25 5.88 -1.88 -9.24
N ALA A 26 6.19 -3.18 -9.19
CA ALA A 26 7.45 -3.70 -9.68
C ALA A 26 7.64 -3.46 -11.19
N SER A 27 6.52 -3.38 -11.93
CA SER A 27 6.52 -3.03 -13.35
C SER A 27 6.78 -1.55 -13.65
N GLY A 28 6.73 -0.66 -12.65
CA GLY A 28 6.85 0.80 -12.85
C GLY A 28 5.66 1.46 -13.54
N ALA A 29 4.68 0.70 -14.04
CA ALA A 29 3.50 1.24 -14.72
C ALA A 29 2.46 1.84 -13.77
N ARG A 30 2.55 1.56 -12.47
CA ARG A 30 1.53 1.96 -11.48
C ARG A 30 2.13 2.47 -10.20
N PHE A 31 1.53 3.52 -9.67
CA PHE A 31 1.90 4.11 -8.40
C PHE A 31 0.68 4.23 -7.50
N ALA A 32 0.74 3.63 -6.30
CA ALA A 32 -0.32 3.73 -5.31
C ALA A 32 0.04 4.73 -4.23
N VAL A 33 -0.93 5.59 -3.89
CA VAL A 33 -0.84 6.56 -2.80
C VAL A 33 -2.02 6.38 -1.89
N CYS A 34 -1.79 6.18 -0.60
CA CYS A 34 -2.85 6.11 0.39
C CYS A 34 -3.00 7.46 1.09
N THR A 35 -4.23 7.94 1.10
CA THR A 35 -4.62 9.16 1.81
C THR A 35 -5.09 8.84 3.25
N ALA A 36 -5.08 9.86 4.10
CA ALA A 36 -5.63 9.83 5.46
C ALA A 36 -7.07 9.31 5.50
N ASP A 37 -7.83 9.59 4.44
CA ASP A 37 -9.23 9.22 4.28
C ASP A 37 -9.42 7.73 3.95
N ARG A 38 -8.32 6.97 3.90
CA ARG A 38 -8.26 5.53 3.57
C ARG A 38 -8.71 5.25 2.15
N VAL A 39 -8.49 6.22 1.27
CA VAL A 39 -8.63 6.07 -0.17
C VAL A 39 -7.25 5.83 -0.74
N VAL A 40 -7.10 4.71 -1.45
CA VAL A 40 -5.93 4.42 -2.25
C VAL A 40 -6.17 4.99 -3.64
N LEU A 41 -5.32 5.94 -4.01
CA LEU A 41 -5.25 6.53 -5.33
C LEU A 41 -4.24 5.74 -6.14
N LEU A 42 -4.60 5.37 -7.36
CA LEU A 42 -3.70 4.76 -8.32
C LEU A 42 -3.39 5.75 -9.43
N TYR A 43 -2.11 5.92 -9.66
CA TYR A 43 -1.53 6.79 -10.66
C TYR A 43 -0.82 5.94 -11.71
N ASP A 44 -0.86 6.44 -12.93
CA ASP A 44 -0.06 5.93 -14.04
C ASP A 44 1.42 6.32 -13.87
N GLU A 45 2.30 5.74 -14.67
CA GLU A 45 3.72 6.12 -14.74
C GLU A 45 3.88 7.61 -15.07
N HIS A 46 2.98 8.13 -15.90
CA HIS A 46 2.98 9.53 -16.27
C HIS A 46 2.57 10.43 -15.11
N GLY A 47 1.93 9.90 -14.06
CA GLY A 47 1.44 10.67 -12.91
C GLY A 47 0.01 11.14 -13.03
N GLU A 48 -0.76 10.56 -13.96
CA GLU A 48 -2.20 10.79 -14.06
C GLU A 48 -2.96 9.85 -13.13
N ARG A 49 -3.95 10.39 -12.39
CA ARG A 49 -4.80 9.56 -11.54
C ARG A 49 -5.76 8.77 -12.41
N ARG A 50 -5.43 7.50 -12.65
CA ARG A 50 -6.26 6.57 -13.42
C ARG A 50 -7.43 6.03 -12.62
N ASP A 51 -7.21 5.74 -11.34
CA ASP A 51 -8.20 5.02 -10.54
C ASP A 51 -8.10 5.36 -9.05
N LYS A 52 -9.16 5.10 -8.28
CA LYS A 52 -9.17 5.20 -6.83
C LYS A 52 -10.08 4.14 -6.22
N PHE A 53 -9.71 3.64 -5.05
CA PHE A 53 -10.56 2.73 -4.29
C PHE A 53 -10.46 2.99 -2.80
N SER A 54 -11.55 2.77 -2.09
CA SER A 54 -11.58 2.87 -0.63
C SER A 54 -11.24 1.53 -0.02
N THR A 55 -10.44 1.53 1.05
CA THR A 55 -10.24 0.32 1.84
C THR A 55 -11.46 0.05 2.73
N LYS A 56 -11.64 -1.20 3.14
CA LYS A 56 -12.68 -1.62 4.08
C LYS A 56 -12.09 -1.89 5.48
N PRO A 57 -12.82 -1.57 6.56
CA PRO A 57 -12.45 -1.96 7.92
C PRO A 57 -12.54 -3.47 8.11
N LEU A 58 -11.85 -3.97 9.15
CA LEU A 58 -11.91 -5.37 9.56
C LEU A 58 -13.33 -5.86 9.85
N ASP A 59 -14.06 -5.03 10.59
CA ASP A 59 -15.43 -5.25 11.02
C ASP A 59 -16.22 -3.95 10.77
N ALA A 60 -17.33 -4.08 10.03
CA ALA A 60 -18.19 -2.97 9.67
C ALA A 60 -18.80 -2.26 10.89
N LYS A 61 -18.82 -2.93 12.06
CA LYS A 61 -19.29 -2.34 13.33
C LYS A 61 -18.41 -1.21 13.85
N TYR A 62 -17.10 -1.23 13.61
CA TYR A 62 -16.19 -0.20 14.12
C TYR A 62 -16.23 1.11 13.30
N GLY A 63 -17.11 1.18 12.30
CA GLY A 63 -17.30 2.37 11.48
C GLY A 63 -16.08 2.72 10.64
N ARG A 64 -16.19 3.75 9.81
CA ARG A 64 -15.13 4.11 8.86
C ARG A 64 -13.90 4.76 9.53
N LYS A 65 -13.95 5.15 10.80
CA LYS A 65 -12.88 5.95 11.46
C LYS A 65 -11.99 5.18 12.42
N SER A 66 -12.23 3.89 12.66
CA SER A 66 -11.47 3.15 13.70
C SER A 66 -10.02 2.85 13.32
N TYR A 67 -9.67 2.91 12.03
CA TYR A 67 -8.38 2.40 11.56
C TYR A 67 -7.62 3.36 10.65
N VAL A 68 -6.31 3.16 10.61
CA VAL A 68 -5.37 3.88 9.77
C VAL A 68 -4.57 2.86 8.96
N VAL A 69 -4.34 3.16 7.69
CA VAL A 69 -3.40 2.38 6.87
C VAL A 69 -1.98 2.78 7.27
N LYS A 70 -1.17 1.81 7.71
CA LYS A 70 0.22 2.00 8.14
C LYS A 70 1.22 1.80 7.01
N GLY A 71 0.91 0.90 6.08
CA GLY A 71 1.81 0.57 4.99
C GLY A 71 1.07 -0.09 3.84
N MET A 72 1.68 0.01 2.66
CA MET A 72 1.21 -0.64 1.44
C MET A 72 2.41 -1.19 0.67
N ALA A 73 2.21 -2.32 0.01
CA ALA A 73 3.22 -2.89 -0.87
C ALA A 73 2.58 -3.59 -2.07
N PHE A 74 3.17 -3.41 -3.24
CA PHE A 74 2.80 -4.18 -4.42
C PHE A 74 3.41 -5.56 -4.38
N SER A 75 2.69 -6.50 -4.97
CA SER A 75 3.22 -7.80 -5.34
C SER A 75 4.31 -7.63 -6.41
N PRO A 76 5.33 -8.52 -6.44
CA PRO A 76 6.29 -8.56 -7.54
C PRO A 76 5.62 -8.80 -8.90
N ASP A 77 4.46 -9.47 -8.92
CA ASP A 77 3.64 -9.65 -10.13
C ASP A 77 2.89 -8.38 -10.58
N SER A 78 2.92 -7.29 -9.78
CA SER A 78 2.19 -6.03 -10.02
C SER A 78 0.66 -6.13 -10.18
N THR A 79 0.06 -7.30 -9.92
CA THR A 79 -1.38 -7.55 -10.03
C THR A 79 -2.13 -7.43 -8.69
N LYS A 80 -1.38 -7.42 -7.59
CA LYS A 80 -1.91 -7.36 -6.22
C LYS A 80 -1.22 -6.28 -5.41
N ILE A 81 -1.95 -5.75 -4.44
CA ILE A 81 -1.46 -4.79 -3.45
C ILE A 81 -1.88 -5.24 -2.05
N ALA A 82 -0.90 -5.35 -1.16
CA ALA A 82 -1.09 -5.61 0.26
C ALA A 82 -1.21 -4.28 1.01
N ILE A 83 -2.21 -4.17 1.87
CA ILE A 83 -2.49 -2.97 2.67
C ILE A 83 -2.57 -3.38 4.13
N GLY A 84 -1.61 -2.90 4.92
CA GLY A 84 -1.57 -3.11 6.36
C GLY A 84 -2.32 -2.01 7.11
N GLN A 85 -3.29 -2.41 7.93
CA GLN A 85 -4.10 -1.53 8.76
C GLN A 85 -3.72 -1.65 10.24
N THR A 86 -4.02 -0.62 11.03
CA THR A 86 -3.84 -0.63 12.50
C THR A 86 -4.76 -1.61 13.21
N ASP A 87 -5.79 -2.13 12.54
CA ASP A 87 -6.71 -3.14 13.09
C ASP A 87 -6.09 -4.56 13.11
N ASN A 88 -4.75 -4.64 13.07
CA ASN A 88 -3.97 -5.87 12.96
C ASN A 88 -4.43 -6.77 11.79
N VAL A 89 -4.84 -6.14 10.69
CA VAL A 89 -5.28 -6.85 9.49
C VAL A 89 -4.50 -6.35 8.28
N VAL A 90 -4.12 -7.30 7.43
CA VAL A 90 -3.58 -7.05 6.11
C VAL A 90 -4.58 -7.50 5.06
N TYR A 91 -4.97 -6.58 4.20
CA TYR A 91 -5.84 -6.86 3.07
C TYR A 91 -5.02 -6.94 1.78
N VAL A 92 -5.22 -8.01 1.02
CA VAL A 92 -4.65 -8.15 -0.32
C VAL A 92 -5.74 -7.86 -1.34
N TYR A 93 -5.57 -6.76 -2.05
CA TYR A 93 -6.43 -6.36 -3.15
C TYR A 93 -5.80 -6.84 -4.46
N ARG A 94 -6.58 -7.55 -5.26
CA ARG A 94 -6.26 -7.81 -6.66
C ARG A 94 -6.77 -6.64 -7.48
N ILE A 95 -5.83 -5.94 -8.10
CA ILE A 95 -6.09 -4.76 -8.94
C ILE A 95 -6.13 -5.11 -10.43
N GLY A 96 -5.73 -6.34 -10.81
CA GLY A 96 -5.71 -6.78 -12.21
C GLY A 96 -4.52 -6.22 -12.98
N GLU A 97 -4.42 -6.47 -14.28
CA GLU A 97 -3.38 -5.92 -15.17
C GLU A 97 -3.87 -4.70 -15.95
N GLU A 98 -5.19 -4.55 -16.09
CA GLU A 98 -5.80 -3.43 -16.81
C GLU A 98 -6.46 -2.42 -15.87
N TRP A 99 -6.56 -1.19 -16.35
CA TRP A 99 -7.26 -0.11 -15.65
C TRP A 99 -8.77 -0.30 -15.85
N GLY A 100 -9.50 -0.62 -14.77
CA GLY A 100 -10.95 -0.87 -14.83
C GLY A 100 -11.35 -2.25 -14.30
N ASP A 101 -10.37 -3.13 -14.06
CA ASP A 101 -10.60 -4.40 -13.40
C ASP A 101 -11.24 -4.18 -12.01
N LYS A 102 -12.24 -5.02 -11.71
CA LYS A 102 -12.91 -4.96 -10.43
C LYS A 102 -11.91 -5.31 -9.33
N LYS A 103 -11.63 -4.32 -8.49
CA LYS A 103 -10.77 -4.50 -7.32
C LYS A 103 -11.46 -5.38 -6.30
N VAL A 104 -10.96 -6.60 -6.18
CA VAL A 104 -11.49 -7.60 -5.26
C VAL A 104 -10.48 -7.86 -4.16
N ILE A 105 -10.99 -8.08 -2.95
CA ILE A 105 -10.17 -8.56 -1.84
C ILE A 105 -10.00 -10.06 -2.07
N CYS A 106 -8.78 -10.50 -2.36
CA CYS A 106 -8.49 -11.92 -2.53
C CYS A 106 -8.18 -12.57 -1.19
N ASN A 107 -7.34 -11.93 -0.38
CA ASN A 107 -6.92 -12.47 0.90
C ASN A 107 -7.08 -11.43 2.01
N LYS A 108 -7.38 -11.93 3.20
CA LYS A 108 -7.50 -11.18 4.43
C LYS A 108 -6.69 -11.93 5.48
N PHE A 109 -5.61 -11.32 5.95
CA PHE A 109 -4.74 -11.86 6.99
C PHE A 109 -4.97 -11.07 8.26
N ILE A 110 -5.53 -11.71 9.29
CA ILE A 110 -5.68 -11.09 10.61
C ILE A 110 -4.50 -11.58 11.43
N GLN A 111 -3.59 -10.68 11.78
CA GLN A 111 -2.52 -11.00 12.71
C GLN A 111 -3.03 -10.81 14.14
N THR A 112 -3.05 -11.89 14.90
CA THR A 112 -3.44 -11.88 16.32
C THR A 112 -2.25 -11.49 17.23
N GLU A 113 -1.05 -11.40 16.67
CA GLU A 113 0.20 -11.23 17.41
C GLU A 113 0.96 -10.00 16.92
N LYS A 114 1.52 -9.23 17.86
CA LYS A 114 2.47 -8.15 17.52
C LYS A 114 3.67 -8.79 16.83
N MET A 115 3.93 -8.39 15.59
CA MET A 115 5.16 -8.72 14.87
C MET A 115 6.37 -8.24 15.68
N SER A 116 6.91 -9.12 16.51
CA SER A 116 8.27 -9.04 17.05
C SER A 116 9.21 -8.98 15.85
N SER A 117 10.06 -7.96 15.79
CA SER A 117 10.99 -7.66 14.70
C SER A 117 12.11 -8.69 14.49
N SER A 118 11.88 -9.96 14.84
CA SER A 118 12.82 -11.06 14.59
C SER A 118 12.36 -11.82 13.35
N CYS A 119 12.67 -11.32 12.15
CA CYS A 119 12.64 -12.16 10.95
C CYS A 119 14.00 -12.93 10.96
N PRO A 120 14.08 -14.24 11.28
CA PRO A 120 15.34 -14.94 11.19
C PRO A 120 15.59 -15.23 9.70
N ARG A 121 16.82 -14.92 9.25
CA ARG A 121 17.40 -15.39 7.98
C ARG A 121 16.96 -14.61 6.72
N LEU A 122 17.60 -13.47 6.49
CA LEU A 122 18.36 -13.16 5.25
C LEU A 122 19.04 -11.79 5.41
N SER A 123 20.19 -11.76 6.08
CA SER A 123 20.95 -10.53 6.35
C SER A 123 22.03 -10.22 5.30
N SER A 124 21.88 -10.62 4.03
CA SER A 124 22.98 -10.44 3.06
C SER A 124 22.70 -9.64 1.80
N GLN A 125 21.46 -9.24 1.46
CA GLN A 125 21.21 -8.54 0.18
C GLN A 125 20.05 -7.55 0.20
N LEU A 126 19.91 -6.72 1.23
CA LEU A 126 18.93 -5.62 1.20
C LEU A 126 19.62 -4.26 1.29
N PRO A 127 19.30 -3.31 0.39
CA PRO A 127 19.81 -1.95 0.47
C PRO A 127 19.33 -1.28 1.76
N SER A 128 20.20 -0.50 2.39
CA SER A 128 20.09 0.12 3.72
C SER A 128 18.91 1.09 3.94
N HIS A 129 18.01 1.21 2.96
CA HIS A 129 16.87 2.13 2.98
C HIS A 129 15.50 1.43 2.97
N CYS A 130 15.46 0.09 2.98
CA CYS A 130 14.20 -0.65 2.86
C CYS A 130 13.61 -0.94 4.25
N ASP A 131 12.49 -0.29 4.56
CA ASP A 131 11.70 -0.42 5.78
C ASP A 131 11.43 -1.91 6.09
N THR A 132 12.14 -2.45 7.08
CA THR A 132 12.21 -3.91 7.34
C THR A 132 10.83 -4.50 7.69
N HIS A 133 9.93 -3.67 8.21
CA HIS A 133 8.54 -4.05 8.49
C HIS A 133 7.72 -4.31 7.22
N LEU A 134 7.93 -3.54 6.15
CA LEU A 134 7.17 -3.69 4.91
C LEU A 134 7.63 -4.93 4.13
N LEU A 135 8.93 -5.20 4.16
CA LEU A 135 9.53 -6.41 3.57
C LEU A 135 9.05 -7.70 4.23
N CYS A 136 8.97 -7.74 5.56
CA CYS A 136 8.50 -8.94 6.27
C CYS A 136 6.99 -9.17 5.97
N VAL A 137 6.18 -8.11 5.90
CA VAL A 137 4.77 -8.20 5.46
C VAL A 137 4.65 -8.66 4.01
N THR A 138 5.45 -8.14 3.07
CA THR A 138 5.40 -8.65 1.68
C THR A 138 5.80 -10.11 1.58
N ARG A 139 6.76 -10.56 2.39
CA ARG A 139 7.21 -11.96 2.37
C ARG A 139 6.15 -12.88 2.96
N GLU A 140 5.53 -12.54 4.08
CA GLU A 140 4.48 -13.38 4.68
C GLU A 140 3.16 -13.38 3.91
N VAL A 141 2.84 -12.27 3.23
CA VAL A 141 1.54 -12.08 2.56
C VAL A 141 1.56 -12.56 1.10
N PHE A 142 2.73 -12.56 0.46
CA PHE A 142 2.89 -13.01 -0.93
C PHE A 142 3.66 -14.34 -1.10
N CYS A 143 4.12 -15.01 -0.01
CA CYS A 143 4.62 -16.40 -0.09
C CYS A 143 3.50 -17.43 -0.18
#